data_AF-A0A968K5W7-F1
#
_entry.id   AF-A0A968K5W7-F1
#
_cell.length_a   1.000
_cell.length_b   1.000
_cell.length_c   1.000
_cell.angle_alpha   90.00
_cell.angle_beta   90.00
_cell.angle_gamma   90.00
#
_symmetry.space_group_name_H-M   'P 1'
#
loop_
_entity.id
_entity.type
_entity.pdbx_description
1 polymer ?
#
loop_
_entity_poly.entity_id
_entity_poly.type
_entity_poly.pdbx_seq_one_letter_code
_entity_poly.pdbx_strand_id
1 'polypeptide(L)' 'MSAPFIIQKGATVEQFALQLHRDFYDNLKSARVWGSSDFDGQMVSRDYILHDKDIVELKI' A
#
# COMPACT_ATOMS: atom_id res chain seq x y z
N MET A 1 11.35 12.81 10.64
CA MET A 1 11.35 13.02 9.18
C MET A 1 10.35 12.04 8.58
N SER A 2 9.34 12.51 7.85
CA SER A 2 8.56 11.62 6.99
C SER A 2 9.44 11.27 5.79
N ALA A 3 9.71 9.99 5.57
CA ALA A 3 10.40 9.48 4.40
C ALA A 3 9.35 8.80 3.49
N PRO A 4 8.59 9.59 2.70
CA PRO A 4 7.57 9.02 1.83
C PRO A 4 8.21 8.14 0.76
N PHE A 5 7.48 7.12 0.35
CA PHE A 5 7.93 6.22 -0.72
C PHE A 5 7.40 6.72 -2.07
N ILE A 6 8.25 6.71 -3.08
CA ILE A 6 7.86 7.07 -4.45
C ILE A 6 7.63 5.77 -5.21
N ILE A 7 6.43 5.61 -5.75
CA ILE A 7 6.04 4.47 -6.58
C ILE A 7 5.54 4.93 -7.94
N GLN A 8 5.50 4.03 -8.92
CA GLN A 8 4.93 4.34 -10.23
C GLN A 8 3.43 4.58 -10.11
N LYS A 9 2.91 5.54 -10.87
CA LYS A 9 1.47 5.81 -10.93
C LYS A 9 0.73 4.56 -11.43
N GLY A 10 -0.35 4.21 -10.74
CA GLY A 10 -1.13 3.00 -11.05
C GLY A 10 -0.57 1.73 -10.40
N ALA A 11 0.47 1.84 -9.56
CA ALA A 11 0.99 0.70 -8.83
C ALA A 11 0.00 0.22 -7.76
N THR A 12 -0.02 -1.10 -7.56
CA THR A 12 -0.88 -1.73 -6.55
C THR A 12 -0.19 -1.81 -5.19
N VAL A 13 -0.97 -2.10 -4.15
CA VAL A 13 -0.46 -2.44 -2.81
C VAL A 13 0.58 -3.58 -2.88
N GLU A 14 0.33 -4.59 -3.70
CA GLU A 14 1.26 -5.71 -3.89
C GLU A 14 2.61 -5.26 -4.47
N GLN A 15 2.57 -4.41 -5.51
CA GLN A 15 3.79 -3.86 -6.11
C GLN A 15 4.55 -2.95 -5.14
N PHE A 16 3.83 -2.19 -4.31
CA PHE A 16 4.43 -1.40 -3.23
C PHE A 16 5.11 -2.30 -2.18
N ALA A 17 4.46 -3.38 -1.75
CA ALA A 17 5.04 -4.36 -0.83
C ALA A 17 6.34 -4.96 -1.39
N LEU A 18 6.36 -5.30 -2.69
CA LEU A 18 7.54 -5.83 -3.37
C LEU A 18 8.71 -4.83 -3.40
N GLN A 19 8.44 -3.54 -3.58
CA GLN A 19 9.48 -2.49 -3.57
C GLN A 19 10.08 -2.28 -2.18
N LEU A 20 9.31 -2.52 -1.12
CA LEU A 20 9.82 -2.50 0.25
C LEU A 20 10.69 -3.71 0.54
N HIS A 21 10.15 -4.91 0.36
CA HIS A 21 10.89 -6.17 0.53
C HIS A 21 10.09 -7.35 -0.03
N ARG A 22 10.78 -8.37 -0.53
CA ARG A 22 10.16 -9.59 -1.06
C ARG A 22 9.31 -10.32 0.00
N ASP A 23 9.73 -10.32 1.26
CA ASP A 23 8.99 -10.97 2.34
C ASP A 23 7.61 -10.36 2.57
N PHE A 24 7.45 -9.04 2.37
CA PHE A 24 6.14 -8.40 2.47
C PHE A 24 5.24 -8.88 1.34
N TYR A 25 5.74 -8.94 0.10
CA TYR A 25 5.00 -9.46 -1.04
C TYR A 25 4.53 -10.90 -0.80
N ASP A 26 5.41 -11.77 -0.33
CA ASP A 26 5.12 -13.20 -0.15
C ASP A 26 4.14 -13.47 1.01
N ASN A 27 4.13 -12.63 2.04
CA ASN A 27 3.34 -12.85 3.25
C ASN A 27 2.19 -11.84 3.47
N LEU A 28 1.95 -10.91 2.53
CA LEU A 28 0.90 -9.88 2.67
C LEU A 28 -0.50 -10.50 2.78
N LYS A 29 -1.15 -10.30 3.94
CA LYS A 29 -2.54 -10.72 4.17
C LYS A 29 -3.54 -9.65 3.75
N SER A 30 -3.27 -8.40 4.09
CA SER A 30 -4.15 -7.27 3.82
C SER A 30 -3.38 -5.96 3.92
N ALA A 31 -3.93 -4.87 3.39
CA ALA A 31 -3.45 -3.53 3.68
C ALA A 31 -4.59 -2.64 4.16
N ARG A 32 -4.25 -1.59 4.92
CA ARG A 32 -5.15 -0.47 5.20
C ARG A 32 -4.64 0.78 4.53
N VAL A 33 -5.56 1.57 4.00
CA VAL A 33 -5.26 2.83 3.31
C VAL A 33 -6.00 3.98 3.98
N TRP A 34 -5.34 5.14 4.03
CA TRP A 34 -5.92 6.43 4.37
C TRP A 34 -5.56 7.43 3.27
N GLY A 35 -6.48 8.33 2.93
CA GLY A 35 -6.29 9.31 1.86
C GLY A 35 -7.32 9.12 0.74
N SER A 36 -6.98 8.35 -0.29
CA SER A 36 -7.84 8.15 -1.47
C SER A 36 -8.93 7.09 -1.33
N SER A 37 -8.97 6.37 -0.21
CA SER A 37 -10.04 5.42 0.10
C SER A 37 -11.34 6.13 0.49
N ASP A 38 -12.49 5.48 0.27
CA ASP A 38 -13.81 6.03 0.62
C ASP A 38 -13.94 6.25 2.14
N PHE A 39 -13.24 5.42 2.93
CA PHE A 39 -13.17 5.51 4.38
C PHE A 39 -11.73 5.47 4.86
N ASP A 40 -11.44 6.26 5.89
CA ASP A 40 -10.14 6.23 6.58
C ASP A 40 -9.87 4.87 7.21
N GLY A 41 -8.73 4.27 6.87
CA GLY A 41 -8.31 2.97 7.40
C GLY A 41 -9.08 1.79 6.80
N GLN A 42 -9.68 1.99 5.62
CA GLN A 42 -10.34 0.93 4.89
C GLN A 42 -9.37 -0.22 4.59
N MET A 43 -9.79 -1.44 4.89
CA MET A 43 -9.05 -2.62 4.45
C MET A 43 -9.22 -2.79 2.95
N VAL A 44 -8.11 -2.86 2.24
CA VAL A 44 -8.06 -3.05 0.80
C VAL A 44 -7.36 -4.35 0.45
N SER A 45 -7.70 -4.88 -0.71
CA SER A 45 -7.04 -6.04 -1.29
C SER A 45 -5.68 -5.63 -1.90
N ARG A 46 -4.86 -6.63 -2.19
CA ARG A 46 -3.50 -6.50 -2.73
C ARG A 46 -3.45 -5.86 -4.13
N ASP A 47 -4.54 -5.94 -4.88
CA ASP A 47 -4.74 -5.35 -6.20
C ASP A 47 -5.24 -3.89 -6.16
N TYR A 48 -5.47 -3.33 -4.97
CA TYR A 48 -5.86 -1.93 -4.84
C TYR A 48 -4.77 -1.00 -5.38
N ILE A 49 -5.19 -0.05 -6.22
CA ILE A 49 -4.31 0.94 -6.85
C ILE A 49 -4.08 2.08 -5.88
N LEU A 50 -2.80 2.35 -5.59
CA LEU A 50 -2.38 3.44 -4.71
C LEU A 50 -2.37 4.77 -5.45
N HIS A 51 -2.71 5.83 -4.72
CA HIS A 51 -2.73 7.20 -5.19
C HIS A 51 -1.71 8.07 -4.43
N ASP A 52 -1.40 9.22 -5.02
CA ASP A 52 -0.51 10.19 -4.37
C ASP A 52 -1.06 10.60 -3.00
N LYS A 53 -0.17 10.69 -2.01
CA LYS A 53 -0.46 10.99 -0.59
C LYS A 53 -1.26 9.91 0.17
N ASP A 54 -1.45 8.72 -0.40
CA ASP A 54 -1.97 7.61 0.38
C ASP A 54 -1.00 7.22 1.49
N ILE A 55 -1.56 7.00 2.67
CA ILE A 55 -0.86 6.34 3.78
C ILE A 55 -1.27 4.87 3.74
N VAL A 56 -0.29 3.98 3.71
CA VAL A 56 -0.52 2.54 3.56
C VAL A 56 0.09 1.80 4.75
N GLU A 57 -0.72 0.99 5.42
CA GLU A 57 -0.28 0.03 6.43
C GLU A 57 -0.34 -1.38 5.85
N LEU A 58 0.80 -2.06 5.75
CA LEU A 58 0.88 -3.46 5.33
C LEU A 58 0.71 -4.38 6.52
N LYS A 59 -0.16 -5.39 6.38
CA LYS A 59 -0.37 -6.41 7.40
C LYS A 59 0.04 -7.78 6.86
N ILE A 60 1.05 -8.35 7.50
CA ILE A 60 1.66 -9.65 7.21
C ILE A 60 1.07 -10.78 8.05
#